data_AF-A0A0D5C199-F1
#
_entry.id   AF-A0A0D5C199-F1
#
_cell.length_a   1.000
_cell.length_b   1.000
_cell.length_c   1.000
_cell.angle_alpha   90.00
_cell.angle_beta   90.00
_cell.angle_gamma   90.00
#
_symmetry.space_group_name_H-M   'P 1'
#
loop_
_entity.id
_entity.type
_entity.pdbx_description
1 polymer ?
#
loop_
_entity_poly.entity_id
_entity_poly.type
_entity_poly.pdbx_seq_one_letter_code
_entity_poly.pdbx_strand_id
1 'polypeptide(L)' 'MSHEHKNEEFYKNCTEYFEFLRKKGKVDYEFEDEYYFTMPAISSH' A
#
# COMPACT_ATOMS: atom_id res chain seq x y z
N MET A 1 21.01 2.59 7.17
CA MET A 1 19.55 2.57 7.27
C MET A 1 19.02 1.91 6.02
N SER A 2 18.75 0.60 6.12
CA SER A 2 18.32 -0.25 5.01
C SER A 2 16.99 0.24 4.47
N HIS A 3 16.85 0.38 3.15
CA HIS A 3 15.65 0.93 2.49
C HIS A 3 14.39 0.06 2.71
N GLU A 4 14.56 -1.17 3.18
CA GLU A 4 13.50 -2.15 3.43
C GLU A 4 12.53 -1.70 4.54
N HIS A 5 13.04 -1.19 5.67
CA HIS A 5 12.19 -0.72 6.77
C HIS A 5 11.30 0.48 6.38
N LYS A 6 11.82 1.39 5.54
CA LYS A 6 11.06 2.56 5.07
C LYS A 6 9.95 2.16 4.10
N ASN A 7 10.18 1.12 3.32
CA ASN A 7 9.19 0.56 2.42
C ASN A 7 8.05 -0.10 3.19
N GLU A 8 8.34 -0.89 4.23
CA GLU A 8 7.30 -1.53 5.06
C GLU A 8 6.38 -0.51 5.73
N GLU A 9 6.92 0.55 6.33
CA GLU A 9 6.11 1.62 6.93
C GLU A 9 5.26 2.35 5.89
N PHE A 10 5.80 2.59 4.70
CA PHE A 10 5.05 3.20 3.60
C PHE A 10 3.86 2.34 3.16
N TYR A 11 4.08 1.04 2.87
CA TYR A 11 3.01 0.13 2.47
C TYR A 11 1.96 -0.07 3.57
N LYS A 12 2.39 -0.09 4.84
CA LYS A 12 1.48 -0.12 5.98
C LYS A 12 0.57 1.11 6.01
N ASN A 13 1.14 2.31 5.87
CA ASN A 13 0.38 3.56 5.86
C ASN A 13 -0.62 3.61 4.69
N CYS A 14 -0.22 3.14 3.50
CA CYS A 14 -1.13 3.02 2.36
C CYS A 14 -2.27 2.03 2.64
N THR A 15 -1.98 0.90 3.27
CA THR A 15 -3.00 -0.08 3.67
C THR A 15 -4.01 0.53 4.64
N GLU A 16 -3.54 1.26 5.66
CA GLU A 16 -4.42 1.96 6.61
C GLU A 16 -5.30 3.02 5.93
N TYR A 17 -4.76 3.74 4.94
CA TYR A 17 -5.53 4.67 4.11
C TYR A 17 -6.66 3.97 3.34
N PHE A 18 -6.38 2.84 2.69
CA PHE A 18 -7.40 2.07 1.98
C PHE A 18 -8.47 1.53 2.93
N GLU A 19 -8.09 1.05 4.12
CA GLU A 19 -9.06 0.63 5.13
C GLU A 19 -9.97 1.80 5.57
N PHE A 20 -9.42 2.99 5.74
CA PHE A 20 -10.19 4.18 6.05
C PHE A 20 -11.17 4.56 4.94
N LEU A 21 -10.74 4.49 3.67
CA LEU A 21 -11.61 4.71 2.53
C LEU A 21 -12.75 3.68 2.48
N ARG A 22 -12.44 2.39 2.66
CA ARG A 22 -13.43 1.31 2.71
C ARG A 22 -14.46 1.51 3.82
N LYS A 23 -14.03 1.92 5.01
CA LYS A 23 -14.94 2.27 6.12
C LYS A 23 -15.89 3.41 5.78
N LYS A 24 -15.47 4.32 4.89
CA LYS A 24 -16.29 5.43 4.39
C LYS A 24 -17.10 5.07 3.14
N GLY A 25 -17.04 3.82 2.66
CA GLY A 25 -17.64 3.40 1.39
C GLY A 25 -17.05 4.10 0.18
N LYS A 26 -15.82 4.62 0.29
CA LYS A 26 -15.06 5.23 -0.80
C LYS A 26 -14.01 4.24 -1.28
N VAL A 27 -13.72 4.30 -2.57
CA VAL A 27 -12.62 3.57 -3.19
C VAL A 27 -11.85 4.57 -4.04
N ASP A 28 -10.53 4.50 -3.97
CA ASP A 28 -9.63 5.29 -4.79
C ASP A 28 -8.93 4.32 -5.76
N TYR A 29 -9.59 4.08 -6.90
CA TYR A 29 -9.17 3.08 -7.88
C TYR A 29 -7.85 3.47 -8.55
N GLU A 30 -7.64 4.76 -8.83
CA GLU A 30 -6.39 5.24 -9.42
C GLU A 30 -5.21 5.01 -8.48
N PHE A 31 -5.41 5.29 -7.18
CA PHE A 31 -4.38 5.04 -6.17
C PHE A 31 -4.19 3.55 -5.87
N GLU A 32 -5.24 2.72 -5.85
CA GLU A 32 -5.12 1.26 -5.69
C GLU A 32 -4.29 0.65 -6.83
N ASP A 33 -4.56 1.03 -8.09
CA ASP A 33 -3.82 0.51 -9.25
C ASP A 33 -2.33 0.90 -9.21
N GLU A 34 -2.00 2.15 -8.91
CA GLU A 34 -0.60 2.61 -8.77
C GLU A 34 0.10 1.93 -7.58
N TYR A 35 -0.61 1.75 -6.47
CA TYR A 35 -0.11 1.07 -5.28
C TYR A 35 0.27 -0.40 -5.58
N TYR A 36 -0.62 -1.16 -6.22
CA TYR A 36 -0.33 -2.54 -6.59
C TYR A 36 0.71 -2.66 -7.70
N PHE A 37 0.80 -1.68 -8.60
CA PHE A 37 1.83 -1.64 -9.64
C PHE A 37 3.24 -1.40 -9.08
N THR A 38 3.35 -0.55 -8.05
CA THR A 38 4.63 -0.18 -7.43
C THR A 38 5.04 -1.09 -6.28
N MET A 39 4.08 -1.82 -5.70
CA MET A 39 4.35 -2.77 -4.63
C MET A 39 5.35 -3.82 -5.12
N PRO A 40 6.53 -3.95 -4.48
CA PRO A 40 7.45 -5.01 -4.82
C PRO A 40 6.70 -6.32 -4.61
N ALA A 41 6.68 -7.17 -5.63
CA ALA A 41 6.14 -8.51 -5.48
C ALA A 41 6.91 -9.20 -4.36
N ILE A 42 6.33 -9.25 -3.16
CA ILE A 42 6.86 -9.97 -2.01
C ILE A 42 6.61 -11.46 -2.25
N SER A 43 7.11 -11.99 -3.37
CA SER A 43 7.20 -13.41 -3.59
C SER A 43 8.44 -13.88 -2.85
N SER A 44 8.27 -14.32 -1.60
CA SER A 44 9.29 -15.17 -0.98
C SER A 44 9.58 -16.33 -1.92
N HIS A 45 10.82 -16.44 -2.38
CA HIS A 45 11.36 -17.63 -3.04
C HIS A 45 12.03 -18.52 -1.98
#